data_AF-A0A1Q5RAP5-F1
#
_entry.id   AF-A0A1Q5RAP5-F1
#
_cell.length_a   1.000
_cell.length_b   1.000
_cell.length_c   1.000
_cell.angle_alpha   90.00
_cell.angle_beta   90.00
_cell.angle_gamma   90.00
#
_symmetry.space_group_name_H-M   'P 1'
#
loop_
_entity.id
_entity.type
_entity.pdbx_description
1 polymer ?
#
loop_
_entity_poly.entity_id
_entity_poly.type
_entity_poly.pdbx_seq_one_letter_code
_entity_poly.pdbx_strand_id
1 'polypeptide(L)'
;MSSITIRMPSGSCLTFMGREAWTLQRLIEAGPRGVTTIDHPAPRWSHYIFKLRRAGLTITTEYEPHRGSFPGTHGRYRLETPVTVVAEAA
;
A
#
# COMPACT_ATOMS: atom_id res chain seq x y z
N MET A 1 9.57 -12.42 -10.02
CA MET A 1 9.51 -11.98 -8.60
C MET A 1 9.03 -10.56 -8.69
N SER A 2 7.77 -10.32 -8.33
CA SER A 2 7.05 -9.11 -8.76
C SER A 2 7.80 -7.82 -8.41
N SER A 3 7.91 -6.90 -9.35
CA SER A 3 8.51 -5.57 -9.14
C SER A 3 7.66 -4.48 -9.76
N ILE A 4 7.65 -3.32 -9.10
CA ILE A 4 6.99 -2.11 -9.58
C ILE A 4 7.94 -0.93 -9.44
N THR A 5 8.07 -0.16 -10.50
CA THR A 5 8.80 1.10 -10.49
C THR A 5 7.81 2.24 -10.64
N ILE A 6 7.85 3.17 -9.69
CA ILE A 6 7.03 4.38 -9.69
C ILE A 6 7.88 5.62 -9.86
N ARG A 7 7.31 6.65 -10.49
CA ARG A 7 7.84 8.01 -10.51
C ARG A 7 7.08 8.86 -9.49
N MET A 8 7.82 9.51 -8.61
CA MET A 8 7.28 10.46 -7.62
C MET A 8 7.07 11.85 -8.24
N PRO A 9 6.29 12.75 -7.59
CA PRO A 9 6.07 14.11 -8.08
C PRO A 9 7.36 14.95 -8.17
N SER A 10 8.35 14.63 -7.33
CA SER A 10 9.70 15.21 -7.39
C SER A 10 10.49 14.82 -8.65
N GLY A 11 9.99 13.88 -9.45
CA GLY A 11 10.65 13.33 -10.63
C GLY A 11 11.54 12.10 -10.36
N SER A 12 11.84 11.79 -9.09
CA SER A 12 12.63 10.61 -8.74
C SER A 12 11.86 9.30 -8.96
N CYS A 13 12.54 8.27 -9.45
CA CYS A 13 11.99 6.92 -9.59
C CYS A 13 12.39 6.02 -8.41
N LEU A 14 11.45 5.22 -7.92
CA LEU A 14 11.67 4.22 -6.88
C LEU A 14 11.18 2.86 -7.35
N THR A 15 11.97 1.81 -7.06
CA THR A 15 11.61 0.43 -7.41
C THR A 15 11.38 -0.38 -6.13
N PHE A 16 10.24 -1.07 -6.08
CA PHE A 16 9.88 -1.99 -5.02
C PHE A 16 9.79 -3.41 -5.57
N MET A 17 10.01 -4.40 -4.69
CA MET A 17 10.03 -5.82 -5.07
C MET A 17 9.20 -6.67 -4.11
N GLY A 18 8.78 -7.84 -4.57
CA GLY A 18 8.06 -8.84 -3.79
C GLY A 18 6.80 -8.27 -3.13
N ARG A 19 6.70 -8.42 -1.80
CA ARG A 19 5.51 -8.01 -1.04
C ARG A 19 5.34 -6.50 -0.93
N GLU A 20 6.41 -5.72 -1.03
CA GLU A 20 6.32 -4.26 -1.08
C GLU A 20 5.73 -3.81 -2.42
N ALA A 21 6.19 -4.41 -3.52
CA ALA A 21 5.63 -4.17 -4.84
C ALA A 21 4.14 -4.51 -4.90
N TRP A 22 3.77 -5.69 -4.41
CA TRP A 22 2.36 -6.11 -4.35
C TRP A 22 1.52 -5.15 -3.49
N THR A 23 2.03 -4.71 -2.33
CA THR A 23 1.30 -3.80 -1.44
C THR A 23 1.09 -2.44 -2.10
N LEU A 24 2.12 -1.90 -2.74
CA LEU A 24 2.03 -0.63 -3.46
C LEU A 24 1.03 -0.72 -4.62
N GLN A 25 1.05 -1.82 -5.37
CA GLN A 25 0.09 -2.05 -6.46
C GLN A 25 -1.35 -2.05 -5.95
N ARG A 26 -1.65 -2.75 -4.85
CA ARG A 26 -2.99 -2.75 -4.24
C ARG A 26 -3.43 -1.35 -3.79
N LEU A 27 -2.52 -0.55 -3.23
CA LEU A 27 -2.81 0.82 -2.83
C LEU A 27 -3.12 1.73 -4.04
N ILE A 28 -2.35 1.60 -5.12
CA ILE A 28 -2.57 2.36 -6.36
C ILE A 28 -3.91 1.98 -6.98
N GLU A 29 -4.22 0.69 -7.10
CA GLU A 29 -5.49 0.20 -7.66
C GLU A 29 -6.70 0.61 -6.82
N ALA A 30 -6.58 0.62 -5.49
CA ALA A 30 -7.65 1.06 -4.61
C ALA A 30 -7.87 2.58 -4.65
N GLY A 31 -6.83 3.35 -4.95
CA GLY A 31 -6.87 4.81 -4.98
C GLY A 31 -7.44 5.39 -3.67
N PRO A 32 -8.32 6.42 -3.74
CA PRO A 32 -8.91 7.06 -2.56
C PRO A 32 -9.73 6.12 -1.65
N ARG A 33 -10.22 5.00 -2.18
CA ARG A 33 -10.96 4.01 -1.37
C ARG A 33 -10.06 3.33 -0.34
N GLY A 34 -8.76 3.23 -0.62
CA GLY A 34 -7.80 2.56 0.24
C GLY A 34 -8.01 1.05 0.36
N VAL A 35 -7.09 0.41 1.08
CA VAL A 35 -7.06 -1.04 1.29
C VAL A 35 -7.12 -1.36 2.76
N THR A 36 -7.95 -2.35 3.12
CA THR A 36 -7.94 -2.99 4.45
C THR A 36 -7.37 -4.41 4.35
N THR A 37 -6.78 -4.87 5.46
CA THR A 37 -6.34 -6.26 5.63
C THR A 37 -7.48 -7.27 5.53
N ILE A 38 -8.74 -6.84 5.70
CA ILE A 38 -9.92 -7.70 5.53
C ILE A 38 -10.13 -8.04 4.05
N ASP A 39 -10.09 -7.03 3.18
CA ASP A 39 -10.33 -7.20 1.74
C ASP A 39 -9.15 -7.91 1.04
N HIS A 40 -7.94 -7.68 1.53
CA HIS A 40 -6.70 -8.17 0.92
C HIS A 40 -5.75 -8.75 1.98
N PRO A 41 -5.95 -9.97 2.47
CA PRO A 41 -5.15 -10.52 3.57
C PRO A 41 -3.69 -10.75 3.16
N ALA A 42 -2.75 -10.32 4.02
CA ALA A 42 -1.32 -10.59 3.88
C ALA A 42 -0.63 -10.65 5.27
N PRO A 43 0.45 -11.44 5.43
CA PRO A 43 0.99 -11.78 6.75
C PRO A 43 1.59 -10.60 7.53
N ARG A 44 2.00 -9.50 6.88
CA ARG A 44 2.66 -8.36 7.54
C ARG A 44 2.36 -7.00 6.89
N TRP A 45 1.08 -6.68 6.73
CA TRP A 45 0.64 -5.40 6.16
C TRP A 45 1.34 -4.18 6.77
N SER A 46 1.31 -4.04 8.09
CA SER A 46 1.93 -2.90 8.78
C SER A 46 3.42 -2.75 8.48
N HIS A 47 4.14 -3.85 8.25
CA HIS A 47 5.56 -3.82 7.90
C HIS A 47 5.79 -3.33 6.47
N TYR A 48 4.96 -3.76 5.52
CA TYR A 48 5.04 -3.30 4.12
C TYR A 48 4.72 -1.82 4.03
N ILE A 49 3.65 -1.37 4.71
CA ILE A 49 3.30 0.05 4.81
C ILE A 49 4.44 0.86 5.47
N PHE A 50 5.04 0.34 6.54
CA PHE A 50 6.19 0.98 7.19
C PHE A 50 7.36 1.20 6.22
N LYS A 51 7.69 0.20 5.40
CA LYS A 51 8.77 0.32 4.41
C LYS A 51 8.44 1.32 3.30
N LEU A 52 7.21 1.30 2.78
CA LEU A 52 6.75 2.28 1.79
C LEU A 52 6.82 3.71 2.33
N ARG A 53 6.41 3.93 3.59
CA ARG A 53 6.55 5.22 4.28
C ARG A 53 7.99 5.65 4.43
N ARG A 54 8.88 4.72 4.83
CA ARG A 54 10.32 5.00 4.95
C ARG A 54 10.97 5.36 3.62
N ALA A 55 10.42 4.87 2.51
CA ALA A 55 10.85 5.23 1.16
C ALA A 55 10.33 6.61 0.69
N GLY A 56 9.53 7.30 1.51
CA GLY A 56 9.04 8.65 1.24
C GLY A 56 7.59 8.74 0.78
N LEU A 57 6.86 7.62 0.71
CA LEU A 57 5.43 7.64 0.36
C LEU A 57 4.57 8.01 1.57
N THR A 58 3.77 9.07 1.42
CA THR A 58 2.72 9.42 2.36
C THR A 58 1.56 8.43 2.21
N ILE A 59 1.32 7.68 3.28
CA ILE A 59 0.21 6.72 3.37
C ILE A 59 -0.54 6.99 4.67
N THR A 60 -1.83 7.29 4.61
CA THR A 60 -2.67 7.47 5.81
C THR A 60 -3.17 6.13 6.34
N THR A 61 -3.59 6.12 7.60
CA THR A 61 -4.28 4.97 8.21
C THR A 61 -5.49 5.49 8.96
N GLU A 62 -6.67 5.11 8.48
CA GLU A 62 -7.93 5.27 9.21
C GLU A 62 -8.27 3.96 9.90
N TYR A 63 -8.72 4.00 11.14
CA TYR A 63 -9.11 2.79 11.86
C TYR A 63 -10.61 2.57 11.73
N GLU A 64 -10.99 1.45 11.13
CA GLU A 64 -12.39 1.07 10.92
C GLU A 64 -12.79 -0.03 11.91
N PRO A 65 -13.93 0.11 12.60
CA PRO A 65 -14.48 -0.98 13.39
C PRO A 65 -15.00 -2.08 12.46
N HIS A 66 -14.79 -3.34 12.84
CA HIS A 66 -15.44 -4.48 12.20
C HIS A 66 -16.26 -5.27 13.21
N ARG A 67 -17.34 -5.86 12.71
CA ARG A 67 -18.30 -6.67 13.48
C ARG A 67 -18.12 -8.15 13.14
N GLY A 68 -18.74 -9.03 13.94
CA GLY A 68 -18.71 -10.48 13.75
C GLY A 68 -18.43 -11.20 15.07
N SER A 69 -18.09 -12.48 14.99
CA SER A 69 -17.75 -13.30 16.16
C SER A 69 -16.50 -12.82 16.91
N PHE A 70 -15.65 -12.04 16.24
CA PHE A 70 -14.45 -11.43 16.80
C PHE A 70 -14.45 -9.93 16.45
N PRO A 71 -15.16 -9.08 17.20
CA PRO A 71 -15.20 -7.65 16.91
C PRO A 71 -13.86 -6.98 17.25
N GLY A 72 -13.53 -5.91 16.53
CA GLY A 72 -12.31 -5.13 16.77
C GLY A 72 -12.15 -3.98 15.79
N THR A 73 -10.95 -3.42 15.70
CA THR A 73 -10.61 -2.36 14.72
C THR A 73 -9.48 -2.82 13.81
N HIS A 74 -9.48 -2.33 12.58
CA HIS A 74 -8.41 -2.60 11.61
C HIS A 74 -8.09 -1.33 10.82
N GLY A 75 -6.90 -1.26 10.25
CA GLY A 75 -6.47 -0.12 9.45
C GLY A 75 -6.96 -0.20 8.01
N ARG A 76 -7.52 0.90 7.50
CA ARG A 76 -7.64 1.20 6.08
C ARG A 76 -6.52 2.14 5.67
N TYR A 77 -5.70 1.68 4.72
CA TYR A 77 -4.53 2.40 4.23
C TYR A 77 -4.85 3.09 2.91
N ARG A 78 -4.52 4.38 2.77
CA ARG A 78 -4.65 5.12 1.51
C ARG A 78 -3.31 5.71 1.11
N LEU A 79 -2.93 5.56 -0.15
CA LEU A 79 -1.76 6.22 -0.70
C LEU A 79 -2.13 7.67 -1.04
N GLU A 80 -1.52 8.61 -0.34
CA GLU A 80 -1.75 10.05 -0.55
C GLU A 80 -0.76 10.65 -1.54
N THR A 81 0.46 10.10 -1.60
CA THR A 81 1.45 10.56 -2.57
C THR A 81 0.99 10.17 -3.97
N PRO A 82 0.76 11.13 -4.88
CA PRO A 82 0.46 10.80 -6.25
C PRO A 82 1.70 10.21 -6.90
N VAL A 83 1.55 9.03 -7.51
CA VAL A 83 2.64 8.30 -8.16
C VAL A 83 2.22 7.87 -9.55
N THR A 84 3.18 7.80 -10.47
CA THR A 84 2.95 7.22 -11.80
C THR A 84 3.72 5.92 -11.90
N VAL A 85 3.05 4.82 -12.23
CA VAL A 85 3.73 3.56 -12.55
C VAL A 85 4.45 3.72 -13.89
N VAL A 86 5.74 3.39 -13.92
CA VAL A 86 6.57 3.50 -15.14
C VAL A 86 7.14 2.17 -15.61
N ALA A 87 7.17 1.14 -14.74
CA ALA A 87 7.49 -0.22 -15.13
C ALA A 87 6.87 -1.22 -14.14
N GLU A 88 6.45 -2.38 -14.65
CA GLU A 88 5.98 -3.52 -13.86
C GLU A 88 6.56 -4.82 -14.42
N ALA A 89 6.88 -5.77 -13.53
CA ALA A 89 7.25 -7.13 -13.91
C ALA A 89 6.64 -8.13 -12.92
N ALA A 90 6.22 -9.29 -13.42
CA ALA A 90 5.61 -10.38 -12.65
C ALA A 90 6.66 -11.32 -11.99
#